data_AF-A0A0D1CPY3-F1
#
_entry.id   AF-A0A0D1CPY3-F1
#
_cell.length_a   1.000
_cell.length_b   1.000
_cell.length_c   1.000
_cell.angle_alpha   90.00
_cell.angle_beta   90.00
_cell.angle_gamma   90.00
#
_symmetry.space_group_name_H-M   'P 1'
#
loop_
_entity.id
_entity.type
_entity.pdbx_description
1 polymer ?
#
loop_
_entity_poly.entity_id
_entity_poly.type
_entity_poly.pdbx_seq_one_letter_code
_entity_poly.pdbx_strand_id
1 'polypeptide(L)'
;MTSIEEELKQTLASLSELSDLKTPVLEDDEAATAEATSSALRLLSASTPLFAALKRVNRRIYKDLSVQKARVAEERAKVDTARLSLQNLKYEESMLDLEVKVCQEFQSIFQDIELHDLQEFQQLRSTSAAAVLKTEEQDADAEAKDEAMEDGEENLTDEHKLMLTRLRFELQERKRLEARKQTLQQDKTEVVKENKEKKSNLEQIEKDLKDVLVAAEAIKAKFESF
;
A
#
# COMPACT_ATOMS: atom_id res chain seq x y z
N MET A 1 1.03 24.77 58.57
CA MET A 1 -0.44 24.87 58.53
C MET A 1 -0.95 23.48 58.88
N THR A 2 -1.71 23.35 59.97
CA THR A 2 -2.29 22.06 60.39
C THR A 2 -3.09 21.47 59.24
N SER A 3 -2.92 20.17 58.97
CA SER A 3 -3.67 19.49 57.92
C SER A 3 -5.17 19.58 58.20
N ILE A 4 -6.02 19.66 57.18
CA ILE A 4 -7.49 19.66 57.34
C ILE A 4 -7.94 18.41 58.13
N GLU A 5 -7.20 17.31 57.98
CA GLU A 5 -7.38 16.08 58.73
C GLU A 5 -7.03 16.23 60.22
N GLU A 6 -5.98 16.97 60.56
CA GLU A 6 -5.61 17.28 61.94
C GLU A 6 -6.64 18.21 62.59
N GLU A 7 -7.12 19.22 61.87
CA GLU A 7 -8.21 20.10 62.33
C GLU A 7 -9.52 19.31 62.55
N LEU A 8 -9.83 18.35 61.67
CA LEU A 8 -11.00 17.48 61.83
C LEU A 8 -10.86 16.57 63.06
N LYS A 9 -9.71 15.91 63.22
CA LYS A 9 -9.44 15.03 64.37
C LYS A 9 -9.50 15.81 65.68
N GLN A 10 -8.92 17.01 65.73
CA GLN A 10 -8.93 17.84 66.92
C GLN A 10 -10.36 18.32 67.26
N THR A 11 -11.15 18.76 66.27
CA THR A 11 -12.54 19.19 66.51
C THR A 11 -13.45 18.05 66.93
N LEU A 12 -13.25 16.84 66.39
CA LEU A 12 -13.98 15.65 66.82
C LEU A 12 -13.60 15.20 68.24
N ALA A 13 -12.31 15.23 68.59
CA ALA A 13 -11.85 14.92 69.95
C ALA A 13 -12.41 15.89 71.00
N SER A 14 -12.40 17.20 70.71
CA SER A 14 -13.03 18.19 71.59
C SER A 14 -14.54 18.02 71.70
N LEU A 15 -15.21 17.54 70.65
CA LEU A 15 -16.65 17.28 70.68
C LEU A 15 -16.98 16.00 71.48
N SER A 16 -16.13 14.97 71.42
CA SER A 16 -16.29 13.76 72.25
C SER A 16 -16.07 14.06 73.73
N GLU A 17 -15.05 14.87 74.07
CA GLU A 17 -14.82 15.31 75.46
C GLU A 17 -16.02 16.08 76.04
N LEU A 18 -16.67 16.94 75.24
CA LEU A 18 -17.91 17.63 75.66
C LEU A 18 -19.12 16.68 75.75
N SER A 19 -19.15 15.64 74.93
CA SER A 19 -20.19 14.61 74.97
C SER A 19 -20.09 13.75 76.24
N ASP A 20 -18.87 13.42 76.66
CA ASP A 20 -18.63 12.60 77.86
C ASP A 20 -19.00 13.34 79.16
N LEU A 21 -18.99 14.68 79.14
CA LEU A 21 -19.45 15.54 80.24
C LEU A 21 -20.98 15.67 80.32
N LYS A 22 -21.75 15.09 79.38
CA LYS A 22 -23.20 15.06 79.41
C LYS A 22 -23.67 14.03 80.45
N THR A 23 -23.95 14.48 81.67
CA THR A 23 -24.59 13.63 82.69
C THR A 23 -26.05 13.32 82.30
N PRO A 24 -26.54 12.08 82.51
CA PRO A 24 -27.96 11.78 82.36
C PRO A 24 -28.74 12.60 83.39
N VAL A 25 -29.71 13.39 82.91
CA VAL A 25 -30.65 14.09 83.78
C VAL A 25 -31.52 13.02 84.44
N LEU A 26 -31.34 12.80 85.74
CA LEU A 26 -32.30 12.06 86.55
C LEU A 26 -33.48 13.01 86.83
N GLU A 27 -34.67 12.56 86.44
CA GLU A 27 -35.94 13.25 86.64
C GLU A 27 -36.24 13.35 88.15
N ASP A 28 -36.96 14.42 88.53
CA ASP A 28 -37.58 14.69 89.85
C ASP A 28 -36.89 15.74 90.75
N ASP A 29 -36.96 17.04 90.38
CA ASP A 29 -37.11 18.17 91.33
C ASP A 29 -37.33 19.53 90.59
N GLU A 30 -38.26 20.39 91.02
CA GLU A 30 -38.50 21.71 90.39
C GLU A 30 -37.29 22.65 90.49
N ALA A 31 -36.47 22.54 91.55
CA ALA A 31 -35.18 23.24 91.65
C ALA A 31 -34.11 22.64 90.70
N ALA A 32 -34.20 21.33 90.42
CA ALA A 32 -33.35 20.67 89.43
C ALA A 32 -33.65 21.16 88.00
N THR A 33 -34.85 21.69 87.71
CA THR A 33 -35.17 22.25 86.39
C THR A 33 -34.41 23.54 86.07
N ALA A 34 -34.21 24.43 87.05
CA ALA A 34 -33.45 25.67 86.87
C ALA A 34 -31.94 25.41 86.75
N GLU A 35 -31.41 24.47 87.53
CA GLU A 35 -30.00 24.06 87.43
C GLU A 35 -29.73 23.25 86.15
N ALA A 36 -30.66 22.37 85.74
CA ALA A 36 -30.58 21.61 84.49
C ALA A 36 -30.67 22.50 83.25
N THR A 37 -31.49 23.57 83.28
CA THR A 37 -31.54 24.54 82.18
C THR A 37 -30.25 25.36 82.09
N SER A 38 -29.65 25.73 83.22
CA SER A 38 -28.35 26.43 83.24
C SER A 38 -27.18 25.57 82.75
N SER A 39 -27.17 24.27 83.07
CA SER A 39 -26.16 23.32 82.60
C SER A 39 -26.33 23.00 81.12
N ALA A 40 -27.57 22.87 80.64
CA ALA A 40 -27.88 22.75 79.21
C ALA A 40 -27.42 23.98 78.40
N LEU A 41 -27.63 25.20 78.92
CA LEU A 41 -27.15 26.43 78.27
C LEU A 41 -25.62 26.51 78.21
N ARG A 42 -24.91 26.05 79.25
CA ARG A 42 -23.43 25.95 79.24
C ARG A 42 -22.91 24.92 78.24
N LEU A 43 -23.56 23.76 78.13
CA LEU A 43 -23.20 22.76 77.12
C LEU A 43 -23.48 23.28 75.70
N LEU A 44 -24.59 24.00 75.51
CA LEU A 44 -24.91 24.63 74.23
C LEU A 44 -23.88 25.69 73.85
N SER A 45 -23.47 26.56 74.78
CA SER A 45 -22.46 27.59 74.51
C SER A 45 -21.08 27.00 74.23
N ALA A 46 -20.70 25.91 74.90
CA ALA A 46 -19.43 25.20 74.67
C ALA A 46 -19.42 24.42 73.34
N SER A 47 -20.55 23.82 72.93
CA SER A 47 -20.63 22.98 71.73
C SER A 47 -20.86 23.76 70.43
N THR A 48 -21.56 24.89 70.47
CA THR A 48 -21.82 25.75 69.29
C THR A 48 -20.56 26.11 68.49
N PRO A 49 -19.43 26.57 69.09
CA PRO A 49 -18.21 26.88 68.34
C PRO A 49 -17.57 25.64 67.71
N LEU A 50 -17.63 24.47 68.38
CA LEU A 50 -17.10 23.22 67.83
C LEU A 50 -17.92 22.74 66.63
N PHE A 51 -19.25 22.82 66.67
CA PHE A 51 -20.11 22.52 65.52
C PHE A 51 -19.88 23.50 64.36
N ALA A 52 -19.65 24.78 64.64
CA ALA A 52 -19.28 25.76 63.62
C ALA A 52 -17.92 25.43 62.98
N ALA A 53 -16.94 25.03 63.79
CA ALA A 53 -15.63 24.58 63.30
C ALA A 53 -15.76 23.32 62.42
N LEU A 54 -16.53 22.32 62.84
CA LEU A 54 -16.81 21.11 62.06
C LEU A 54 -17.48 21.43 60.72
N LYS A 55 -18.51 22.29 60.71
CA LYS A 55 -19.17 22.74 59.47
C LYS A 55 -18.18 23.46 58.53
N ARG A 56 -17.28 24.28 59.08
CA ARG A 56 -16.23 24.99 58.32
C ARG A 56 -15.22 24.02 57.71
N VAL A 57 -14.78 23.01 58.46
CA VAL A 57 -13.86 21.96 57.98
C VAL A 57 -14.54 21.11 56.91
N ASN A 58 -15.78 20.66 57.14
CA ASN A 58 -16.56 19.92 56.14
C ASN A 58 -16.72 20.70 54.83
N ARG A 59 -17.04 22.00 54.89
CA ARG A 59 -17.13 22.83 53.68
C ARG A 59 -15.80 22.96 52.94
N ARG A 60 -14.67 22.97 53.66
CA ARG A 60 -13.33 22.96 53.04
C ARG A 60 -13.06 21.63 52.34
N ILE A 61 -13.33 20.49 53.00
CA ILE A 61 -13.20 19.15 52.41
C ILE A 61 -14.01 19.03 51.11
N TYR A 62 -15.27 19.45 51.10
CA TYR A 62 -16.09 19.40 49.89
C TYR A 62 -15.55 20.28 48.76
N LYS A 63 -15.00 21.45 49.07
CA LYS A 63 -14.37 22.32 48.07
C LYS A 63 -13.12 21.67 47.51
N ASP A 64 -12.25 21.15 48.36
CA ASP A 64 -11.00 20.50 47.93
C ASP A 64 -11.29 19.26 47.11
N LEU A 65 -12.27 18.45 47.51
CA LEU A 65 -12.72 17.29 46.74
C LEU A 65 -13.26 17.68 45.37
N SER A 66 -14.02 18.78 45.28
CA SER A 66 -14.49 19.32 43.99
C SER A 66 -13.33 19.76 43.10
N VAL A 67 -12.35 20.48 43.67
CA VAL A 67 -11.14 20.93 42.96
C VAL A 67 -10.30 19.75 42.47
N GLN A 68 -10.07 18.74 43.31
CA GLN A 68 -9.31 17.55 42.93
C GLN A 68 -10.04 16.73 41.86
N LYS A 69 -11.37 16.60 41.95
CA LYS A 69 -12.16 15.96 40.88
C LYS A 69 -12.03 16.69 39.56
N ALA A 70 -12.10 18.03 39.57
CA ALA A 70 -11.91 18.84 38.38
C ALA A 70 -10.49 18.66 37.79
N ARG A 71 -9.45 18.67 38.63
CA ARG A 71 -8.07 18.44 38.20
C ARG A 71 -7.87 17.06 37.58
N VAL A 72 -8.40 16.00 38.20
CA VAL A 72 -8.33 14.64 37.65
C VAL A 72 -9.11 14.52 36.35
N ALA A 73 -10.27 15.18 36.24
CA ALA A 73 -11.04 15.20 35.01
C ALA A 73 -10.30 15.91 33.86
N GLU A 74 -9.58 17.00 34.15
CA GLU A 74 -8.75 17.71 33.18
C GLU A 74 -7.59 16.84 32.67
N GLU A 75 -6.84 16.22 33.58
CA GLU A 75 -5.73 15.33 33.19
C GLU A 75 -6.24 14.10 32.42
N ARG A 76 -7.39 13.54 32.81
CA ARG A 76 -8.03 12.46 32.08
C ARG A 76 -8.40 12.89 30.66
N ALA A 77 -8.97 14.09 30.49
CA ALA A 77 -9.30 14.61 29.17
C ALA A 77 -8.05 14.77 28.28
N LYS A 78 -6.91 15.21 28.84
CA LYS A 78 -5.62 15.28 28.10
C LYS A 78 -5.12 13.89 27.68
N VAL A 79 -5.28 12.89 28.53
CA VAL A 79 -4.91 11.50 28.20
C VAL A 79 -5.82 10.95 27.11
N ASP A 80 -7.12 11.21 27.18
CA ASP A 80 -8.09 10.74 26.19
C ASP A 80 -7.84 11.39 24.81
N THR A 81 -7.51 12.68 24.76
CA THR A 81 -7.13 13.34 23.49
C THR A 81 -5.83 12.78 22.92
N ALA A 82 -4.81 12.55 23.74
CA ALA A 82 -3.56 11.92 23.30
C ALA A 82 -3.75 10.47 22.85
N ARG A 83 -4.68 9.73 23.47
CA ARG A 83 -5.02 8.37 23.05
C ARG A 83 -5.70 8.36 21.68
N LEU A 84 -6.58 9.33 21.43
CA LEU A 84 -7.24 9.47 20.14
C LEU A 84 -6.22 9.82 19.03
N SER A 85 -5.29 10.75 19.29
CA SER A 85 -4.25 11.09 18.30
C SER A 85 -3.35 9.89 17.99
N LEU A 86 -2.98 9.11 19.01
CA LEU A 86 -2.22 7.87 18.83
C LEU A 86 -3.00 6.84 18.00
N GLN A 87 -4.32 6.72 18.20
CA GLN A 87 -5.14 5.82 17.39
C GLN A 87 -5.20 6.26 15.93
N ASN A 88 -5.32 7.56 15.68
CA ASN A 88 -5.30 8.11 14.31
C ASN A 88 -3.97 7.80 13.60
N LEU A 89 -2.83 8.01 14.28
CA LEU A 89 -1.51 7.71 13.72
C LEU A 89 -1.31 6.21 13.45
N LYS A 90 -1.78 5.33 14.34
CA LYS A 90 -1.74 3.88 14.11
C LYS A 90 -2.57 3.43 12.93
N TYR A 91 -3.70 4.09 12.72
CA TYR A 91 -4.52 3.83 11.54
C TYR A 91 -3.78 4.26 10.27
N GLU A 92 -3.18 5.46 10.28
CA GLU A 92 -2.38 5.96 9.17
C GLU A 92 -1.19 5.04 8.86
N GLU A 93 -0.43 4.62 9.87
CA GLU A 93 0.65 3.62 9.74
C GLU A 93 0.16 2.34 9.08
N SER A 94 -0.95 1.76 9.58
CA SER A 94 -1.50 0.54 8.99
C SER A 94 -2.00 0.72 7.56
N MET A 95 -2.50 1.90 7.19
CA MET A 95 -2.93 2.19 5.82
C MET A 95 -1.72 2.34 4.89
N LEU A 96 -0.68 3.04 5.32
CA LEU A 96 0.57 3.17 4.57
C LEU A 96 1.24 1.81 4.37
N ASP A 97 1.27 0.96 5.38
CA ASP A 97 1.81 -0.41 5.27
C ASP A 97 1.04 -1.25 4.25
N LEU A 98 -0.29 -1.10 4.20
CA LEU A 98 -1.12 -1.78 3.21
C LEU A 98 -0.82 -1.28 1.80
N GLU A 99 -0.72 0.04 1.62
CA GLU A 99 -0.38 0.66 0.34
C GLU A 99 1.02 0.26 -0.14
N VAL A 100 2.01 0.21 0.75
CA VAL A 100 3.36 -0.28 0.45
C VAL A 100 3.33 -1.73 -0.01
N LYS A 101 2.55 -2.61 0.64
CA LYS A 101 2.39 -4.00 0.20
C LYS A 101 1.78 -4.10 -1.19
N VAL A 102 0.72 -3.33 -1.47
CA VAL A 102 0.10 -3.28 -2.80
C VAL A 102 1.11 -2.81 -3.86
N CYS A 103 1.90 -1.79 -3.55
CA CYS A 103 2.96 -1.31 -4.44
C CYS A 103 4.11 -2.32 -4.62
N GLN A 104 4.42 -3.13 -3.61
CA GLN A 104 5.42 -4.20 -3.69
C GLN A 104 4.92 -5.41 -4.49
N GLU A 105 3.63 -5.73 -4.37
CA GLU A 105 2.97 -6.78 -5.14
C GLU A 105 2.69 -6.35 -6.60
N PHE A 106 2.98 -5.10 -6.95
CA PHE A 106 2.89 -4.64 -8.33
C PHE A 106 3.87 -5.40 -9.22
N GLN A 107 3.32 -6.35 -9.98
CA GLN A 107 4.03 -7.04 -11.04
C GLN A 107 3.81 -6.31 -12.35
N SER A 108 4.89 -5.81 -12.92
CA SER A 108 4.90 -5.22 -14.25
C SER A 108 4.94 -6.29 -15.32
N ILE A 109 4.23 -6.09 -16.43
CA ILE A 109 4.15 -7.02 -17.58
C ILE A 109 5.53 -7.45 -18.10
N PHE A 110 6.58 -6.62 -17.95
CA PHE A 110 7.91 -6.97 -18.44
C PHE A 110 8.56 -8.16 -17.71
N GLN A 111 8.09 -8.52 -16.51
CA GLN A 111 8.61 -9.65 -15.73
C GLN A 111 8.26 -11.00 -16.38
N ASP A 112 7.20 -11.05 -17.19
CA ASP A 112 6.74 -12.27 -17.86
C ASP A 112 7.32 -12.44 -19.28
N ILE A 113 8.10 -11.46 -19.76
CA ILE A 113 8.64 -11.49 -21.12
C ILE A 113 9.88 -12.37 -21.14
N GLU A 114 9.88 -13.39 -21.99
CA GLU A 114 11.08 -14.16 -22.34
C GLU A 114 12.10 -13.21 -23.00
N LEU A 115 13.19 -12.93 -22.30
CA LEU A 115 14.29 -12.08 -22.74
C LEU A 115 15.51 -12.94 -23.05
N HIS A 116 16.30 -12.50 -24.03
CA HIS A 116 17.62 -13.06 -24.29
C HIS A 116 18.57 -12.92 -23.08
N ASP A 117 19.43 -13.92 -22.89
CA ASP A 117 20.45 -13.90 -21.85
C ASP A 117 21.43 -12.72 -22.04
N LEU A 118 22.13 -12.32 -20.97
CA LEU A 118 23.03 -11.14 -20.99
C LEU A 118 24.10 -11.26 -22.06
N GLN A 119 24.68 -12.45 -22.21
CA GLN A 119 25.73 -12.71 -23.18
C GLN A 119 25.19 -12.70 -24.62
N GLU A 120 24.04 -13.33 -24.84
CA GLU A 120 23.40 -13.37 -26.16
C GLU A 120 22.95 -11.98 -26.60
N PHE A 121 22.35 -11.20 -25.70
CA PHE A 121 21.97 -9.81 -25.95
C PHE A 121 23.16 -8.95 -26.38
N GLN A 122 24.28 -9.02 -25.65
CA GLN A 122 25.49 -8.27 -25.99
C GLN A 122 26.07 -8.70 -27.36
N GLN A 123 26.06 -10.00 -27.64
CA GLN A 123 26.50 -10.52 -28.95
C GLN A 123 25.59 -10.02 -30.07
N LEU A 124 24.27 -10.20 -29.96
CA LEU A 124 23.32 -9.79 -30.98
C LEU A 124 23.37 -8.29 -31.23
N ARG A 125 23.44 -7.45 -30.17
CA ARG A 125 23.62 -6.00 -30.30
C ARG A 125 24.94 -5.64 -30.99
N SER A 126 26.04 -6.31 -30.63
CA SER A 126 27.34 -6.05 -31.29
C SER A 126 27.31 -6.45 -32.77
N THR A 127 26.65 -7.54 -33.12
CA THR A 127 26.52 -7.99 -34.51
C THR A 127 25.58 -7.11 -35.33
N SER A 128 24.48 -6.63 -34.74
CA SER A 128 23.57 -5.70 -35.41
C SER A 128 24.22 -4.32 -35.58
N ALA A 129 24.89 -3.81 -34.55
CA ALA A 129 25.68 -2.57 -34.65
C ALA A 129 26.81 -2.68 -35.67
N ALA A 130 27.54 -3.80 -35.68
CA ALA A 130 28.58 -4.06 -36.68
C ALA A 130 28.03 -4.24 -38.10
N ALA A 131 26.78 -4.72 -38.25
CA ALA A 131 26.12 -4.78 -39.55
C ALA A 131 25.70 -3.39 -40.06
N VAL A 132 25.23 -2.50 -39.18
CA VAL A 132 24.92 -1.10 -39.51
C VAL A 132 26.19 -0.36 -39.95
N LEU A 133 27.29 -0.48 -39.20
CA LEU A 133 28.59 0.11 -39.56
C LEU A 133 29.15 -0.39 -40.89
N LYS A 134 28.90 -1.66 -41.26
CA LYS A 134 29.32 -2.20 -42.56
C LYS A 134 28.48 -1.71 -43.74
N THR A 135 27.27 -1.22 -43.48
CA THR A 135 26.38 -0.69 -44.52
C THR A 135 26.70 0.79 -44.79
N GLU A 136 27.20 1.52 -43.78
CA GLU A 136 27.60 2.93 -43.90
C GLU A 136 28.92 3.16 -44.67
N GLU A 137 29.72 2.11 -44.94
CA GLU A 137 30.92 2.23 -45.79
C GLU A 137 30.63 2.21 -47.31
N GLN A 138 29.37 2.04 -47.75
CA GLN A 138 29.03 2.00 -49.18
C GLN A 138 28.11 3.11 -49.69
N ASP A 139 27.34 3.80 -48.84
CA ASP A 139 26.46 4.88 -49.29
C ASP A 139 26.69 6.16 -48.49
N ALA A 140 27.59 7.00 -49.02
CA ALA A 140 27.74 8.38 -48.62
C ALA A 140 26.59 9.20 -49.22
N ASP A 141 25.44 9.26 -48.54
CA ASP A 141 24.51 10.37 -48.74
C ASP A 141 23.94 10.86 -47.41
N ALA A 142 24.11 12.15 -47.21
CA ALA A 142 24.09 12.80 -45.92
C ALA A 142 22.77 13.55 -45.71
N GLU A 143 21.66 12.85 -45.42
CA GLU A 143 20.40 13.55 -45.12
C GLU A 143 19.37 12.67 -44.36
N ALA A 144 19.75 12.16 -43.18
CA ALA A 144 18.79 11.61 -42.19
C ALA A 144 19.44 11.54 -40.79
N LYS A 145 19.86 12.69 -40.26
CA LYS A 145 20.70 12.77 -39.06
C LYS A 145 19.96 13.01 -37.73
N ASP A 146 18.64 12.92 -37.67
CA ASP A 146 17.92 13.54 -36.54
C ASP A 146 17.08 12.63 -35.63
N GLU A 147 16.99 11.30 -35.83
CA GLU A 147 16.24 10.45 -34.89
C GLU A 147 16.92 9.14 -34.43
N ALA A 148 18.09 8.79 -34.97
CA ALA A 148 18.82 7.58 -34.56
C ALA A 148 19.99 7.84 -33.61
N MET A 149 20.23 9.11 -33.23
CA MET A 149 21.43 9.56 -32.52
C MET A 149 21.20 9.84 -31.03
N GLU A 150 20.26 9.15 -30.39
CA GLU A 150 20.10 9.15 -28.92
C GLU A 150 20.48 7.81 -28.25
N ASP A 151 20.95 6.82 -29.03
CA ASP A 151 21.35 5.48 -28.55
C ASP A 151 22.87 5.36 -28.23
N GLY A 152 23.54 6.51 -28.09
CA GLY A 152 24.95 6.59 -27.70
C GLY A 152 25.14 6.29 -26.23
N GLU A 153 25.59 5.07 -25.93
CA GLU A 153 26.08 4.64 -24.60
C GLU A 153 25.19 5.08 -23.43
N GLU A 154 23.92 4.62 -23.41
CA GLU A 154 23.14 4.65 -22.19
C GLU A 154 23.95 3.95 -21.09
N ASN A 155 24.27 4.68 -20.02
CA ASN A 155 25.17 4.28 -18.94
C ASN A 155 24.78 2.88 -18.39
N LEU A 156 25.42 1.83 -18.91
CA LEU A 156 25.15 0.41 -18.63
C LEU A 156 25.43 0.00 -17.17
N THR A 157 25.87 0.95 -16.35
CA THR A 157 26.10 0.77 -14.91
C THR A 157 24.80 0.77 -14.11
N ASP A 158 23.72 1.36 -14.64
CA ASP A 158 22.41 1.40 -14.01
C ASP A 158 21.54 0.22 -14.47
N GLU A 159 21.20 -0.67 -13.54
CA GLU A 159 20.44 -1.91 -13.81
C GLU A 159 19.08 -1.63 -14.46
N HIS A 160 18.39 -0.57 -14.05
CA HIS A 160 17.09 -0.23 -14.62
C HIS A 160 17.20 0.22 -16.07
N LYS A 161 18.22 1.03 -16.39
CA LYS A 161 18.49 1.45 -17.77
C LYS A 161 18.87 0.28 -18.65
N LEU A 162 19.73 -0.61 -18.16
CA LEU A 162 20.08 -1.86 -18.85
C LEU A 162 18.82 -2.70 -19.18
N MET A 163 17.88 -2.81 -18.25
CA MET A 163 16.62 -3.52 -18.47
C MET A 163 15.76 -2.85 -19.55
N LEU A 164 15.66 -1.51 -19.56
CA LEU A 164 14.94 -0.77 -20.60
C LEU A 164 15.57 -0.97 -21.99
N THR A 165 16.90 -0.88 -22.10
CA THR A 165 17.60 -1.11 -23.36
C THR A 165 17.36 -2.53 -23.86
N ARG A 166 17.35 -3.52 -22.96
CA ARG A 166 17.02 -4.93 -23.30
C ARG A 166 15.60 -5.09 -23.83
N LEU A 167 14.62 -4.49 -23.16
CA LEU A 167 13.22 -4.56 -23.59
C LEU A 167 12.99 -3.88 -24.95
N ARG A 168 13.66 -2.74 -25.19
CA ARG A 168 13.61 -2.05 -26.49
C ARG A 168 14.19 -2.90 -27.61
N PHE A 169 15.34 -3.53 -27.36
CA PHE A 169 15.97 -4.44 -28.32
C PHE A 169 15.07 -5.65 -28.64
N GLU A 170 14.50 -6.29 -27.62
CA GLU A 170 13.57 -7.41 -27.80
C GLU A 170 12.34 -7.00 -28.63
N LEU A 171 11.78 -5.82 -28.36
CA LEU A 171 10.67 -5.27 -29.14
C LEU A 171 11.05 -5.09 -30.61
N GLN A 172 12.24 -4.54 -30.88
CA GLN A 172 12.74 -4.34 -32.24
C GLN A 172 12.96 -5.67 -32.96
N GLU A 173 13.55 -6.65 -32.28
CA GLU A 173 13.77 -8.00 -32.82
C GLU A 173 12.45 -8.71 -33.13
N ARG A 174 11.46 -8.67 -32.22
CA ARG A 174 10.13 -9.24 -32.47
C ARG A 174 9.44 -8.59 -33.66
N LYS A 175 9.54 -7.27 -33.82
CA LYS A 175 9.01 -6.56 -35.00
C LYS A 175 9.70 -7.01 -36.29
N ARG A 176 11.03 -7.14 -36.27
CA ARG A 176 11.82 -7.61 -37.41
C ARG A 176 11.45 -9.04 -37.81
N LEU A 177 11.33 -9.94 -36.84
CA LEU A 177 10.95 -11.33 -37.06
C LEU A 177 9.52 -11.46 -37.57
N GLU A 178 8.57 -10.70 -37.04
CA GLU A 178 7.18 -10.72 -37.51
C GLU A 178 7.09 -10.19 -38.95
N ALA A 179 7.81 -9.12 -39.30
CA ALA A 179 7.89 -8.63 -40.68
C ALA A 179 8.46 -9.69 -41.63
N ARG A 180 9.57 -10.34 -41.24
CA ARG A 180 10.18 -11.42 -42.04
C ARG A 180 9.28 -12.65 -42.16
N LYS A 181 8.54 -12.99 -41.11
CA LYS A 181 7.55 -14.06 -41.14
C LYS A 181 6.42 -13.74 -42.11
N GLN A 182 5.94 -12.49 -42.14
CA GLN A 182 4.91 -12.05 -43.08
C GLN A 182 5.40 -12.13 -44.53
N THR A 183 6.62 -11.69 -44.83
CA THR A 183 7.18 -11.81 -46.18
C THR A 183 7.34 -13.28 -46.59
N LEU A 184 7.93 -14.11 -45.73
CA LEU A 184 8.05 -15.55 -46.00
C LEU A 184 6.70 -16.25 -46.17
N GLN A 185 5.67 -15.79 -45.46
CA GLN A 185 4.31 -16.31 -45.61
C GLN A 185 3.71 -15.92 -46.97
N GLN A 186 3.95 -14.69 -47.44
CA GLN A 186 3.57 -14.25 -48.78
C GLN A 186 4.29 -15.07 -49.85
N ASP A 187 5.63 -15.18 -49.78
CA ASP A 187 6.43 -15.97 -50.71
C ASP A 187 5.97 -17.43 -50.76
N LYS A 188 5.67 -18.02 -49.59
CA LYS A 188 5.12 -19.37 -49.52
C LYS A 188 3.79 -19.49 -50.26
N THR A 189 2.88 -18.53 -50.11
CA THR A 189 1.59 -18.57 -50.81
C THR A 189 1.75 -18.41 -52.32
N GLU A 190 2.68 -17.57 -52.76
CA GLU A 190 3.00 -17.35 -54.17
C GLU A 190 3.61 -18.61 -54.80
N VAL A 191 4.64 -19.19 -54.17
CA VAL A 191 5.26 -20.44 -54.63
C VAL A 191 4.27 -21.60 -54.64
N VAL A 192 3.35 -21.68 -53.68
CA VAL A 192 2.29 -22.70 -53.68
C VAL A 192 1.32 -22.49 -54.84
N LYS A 193 0.99 -21.23 -55.17
CA LYS A 193 0.13 -20.91 -56.32
C LYS A 193 0.83 -21.28 -57.63
N GLU A 194 2.08 -20.88 -57.83
CA GLU A 194 2.86 -21.25 -59.00
C GLU A 194 2.99 -22.76 -59.17
N ASN A 195 3.24 -23.50 -58.08
CA ASN A 195 3.33 -24.95 -58.13
C ASN A 195 1.99 -25.60 -58.56
N LYS A 196 0.85 -25.06 -58.13
CA LYS A 196 -0.46 -25.53 -58.58
C LYS A 196 -0.69 -25.26 -60.07
N GLU A 197 -0.32 -24.08 -60.55
CA GLU A 197 -0.42 -23.71 -61.98
C GLU A 197 0.48 -24.59 -62.85
N LYS A 198 1.75 -24.74 -62.47
CA LYS A 198 2.72 -25.63 -63.14
C LYS A 198 2.24 -27.08 -63.14
N LYS A 199 1.66 -27.56 -62.04
CA LYS A 199 1.05 -28.91 -61.96
C LYS A 199 -0.11 -29.06 -62.95
N SER A 200 -1.05 -28.11 -63.00
CA SER A 200 -2.17 -28.16 -63.94
C SER A 200 -1.69 -28.12 -65.40
N ASN A 201 -0.67 -27.33 -65.70
CA ASN A 201 -0.08 -27.27 -67.04
C ASN A 201 0.62 -28.58 -67.42
N LEU A 202 1.34 -29.21 -66.48
CA LEU A 202 1.93 -30.53 -66.69
C LEU A 202 0.87 -31.61 -66.92
N GLU A 203 -0.21 -31.61 -66.15
CA GLU A 203 -1.34 -32.54 -66.36
C GLU A 203 -1.99 -32.35 -67.75
N GLN A 204 -2.10 -31.11 -68.22
CA GLN A 204 -2.60 -30.81 -69.58
C GLN A 204 -1.62 -31.28 -70.66
N ILE A 205 -0.32 -31.00 -70.53
CA ILE A 205 0.71 -31.46 -71.48
C ILE A 205 0.78 -32.99 -71.51
N GLU A 206 0.65 -33.66 -70.37
CA GLU A 206 0.61 -35.12 -70.28
C GLU A 206 -0.58 -35.69 -71.06
N LYS A 207 -1.75 -35.04 -70.97
CA LYS A 207 -2.93 -35.41 -71.76
C LYS A 207 -2.70 -35.20 -73.25
N ASP A 208 -2.20 -34.03 -73.65
CA ASP A 208 -1.94 -33.73 -75.06
C ASP A 208 -0.90 -34.69 -75.68
N LEU A 209 0.13 -35.07 -74.91
CA LEU A 209 1.13 -36.05 -75.34
C LEU A 209 0.52 -37.45 -75.53
N LYS A 210 -0.39 -37.88 -74.64
CA LYS A 210 -1.13 -39.14 -74.80
C LYS A 210 -1.98 -39.12 -76.07
N ASP A 211 -2.66 -38.01 -76.35
CA ASP A 211 -3.47 -37.85 -77.57
C ASP A 211 -2.60 -37.92 -78.84
N VAL A 212 -1.42 -37.29 -78.84
CA VAL A 212 -0.44 -37.37 -79.94
C VAL A 212 0.10 -38.79 -80.11
N LEU A 213 0.39 -39.50 -79.01
CA LEU A 213 0.88 -40.88 -79.05
C LEU A 213 -0.17 -41.81 -79.69
N VAL A 214 -1.44 -41.69 -79.29
CA VAL A 214 -2.54 -42.44 -79.90
C VAL A 214 -2.68 -42.12 -81.39
N ALA A 215 -2.57 -40.83 -81.77
CA ALA A 215 -2.61 -40.43 -83.18
C ALA A 215 -1.43 -41.00 -83.98
N ALA A 216 -0.22 -40.98 -83.42
CA ALA A 216 0.98 -41.55 -84.03
C ALA A 216 0.89 -43.07 -84.18
N GLU A 217 0.39 -43.79 -83.17
CA GLU A 217 0.11 -45.23 -83.25
C GLU A 217 -0.90 -45.56 -84.36
N ALA A 218 -1.96 -44.75 -84.49
CA ALA A 218 -2.94 -44.91 -85.57
C ALA A 218 -2.33 -44.68 -86.97
N ILE A 219 -1.43 -43.71 -87.11
CA ILE A 219 -0.69 -43.49 -88.37
C ILE A 219 0.26 -44.66 -88.65
N LYS A 220 1.02 -45.11 -87.65
CA LYS A 220 1.93 -46.26 -87.76
C LYS A 220 1.17 -47.52 -88.20
N ALA A 221 0.02 -47.81 -87.57
CA ALA A 221 -0.82 -48.93 -87.95
C ALA A 221 -1.29 -48.84 -89.42
N LYS A 222 -1.61 -47.64 -89.92
CA LYS A 222 -1.91 -47.44 -91.35
C LYS A 222 -0.70 -47.76 -92.23
N PHE A 223 0.50 -47.32 -91.86
CA PHE A 223 1.72 -47.61 -92.63
C PHE A 223 2.12 -49.08 -92.61
N GLU A 224 1.91 -49.81 -91.50
CA GLU A 224 2.16 -51.26 -91.41
C GLU A 224 1.11 -52.10 -92.16
N SER A 225 -0.02 -51.50 -92.53
CA SER A 225 -1.09 -52.15 -93.31
C SER A 225 -0.99 -51.94 -94.84
N PHE A 226 0.00 -51.17 -95.29
CA PHE A 226 0.41 -51.04 -96.70
C PHE A 226 1.54 -52.02 -97.01
#